data_AF-A0A968UA35-F1
#
_entry.id   AF-A0A968UA35-F1
#
_cell.length_a   1.000
_cell.length_b   1.000
_cell.length_c   1.000
_cell.angle_alpha   90.00
_cell.angle_beta   90.00
_cell.angle_gamma   90.00
#
_symmetry.space_group_name_H-M   'P 1'
#
loop_
_entity.id
_entity.type
_entity.pdbx_description
1 polymer ?
#
loop_
_entity_poly.entity_id
_entity_poly.type
_entity_poly.pdbx_seq_one_letter_code
_entity_poly.pdbx_strand_id
1 'polypeptide(L)'
;MSTSIHPSLTVALLAALTLGSLGLLSCLRAPKLSQLAIAQSSPAEANLGATSGAISEATSGEISGIDVAQIPDPQAEFEGGELGIDLCVSLPDWQRPSDQVQEKQLQTMSRYGEALADGSLSELTKDWWNHEIFSFTTYGLSARTDPLYLSGIWTAMEDTWNCYAADQPDRMSRGELAEVWLIHHRLVDIQWQDNQYLMTVEPSNMGLQLVQFERQEQLPDLPITLLTTAGQPLAVMSGDW
;
A
#
# COMPACT_ATOMS: atom_id res chain seq x y z
N MET A 1 53.57 3.05 26.74
CA MET A 1 53.33 3.24 28.18
C MET A 1 52.95 4.70 28.41
N SER A 2 51.65 4.99 28.50
CA SER A 2 51.16 6.27 29.01
C SER A 2 49.81 6.00 29.66
N THR A 3 49.78 6.28 30.94
CA THR A 3 48.72 6.05 31.92
C THR A 3 47.76 7.24 32.00
N SER A 4 46.61 6.98 32.65
CA SER A 4 45.76 7.94 33.39
C SER A 4 44.71 8.73 32.59
N ILE A 5 43.52 9.04 33.10
CA ILE A 5 42.81 8.79 34.38
C ILE A 5 41.32 9.09 34.08
N HIS A 6 40.40 8.35 34.69
CA HIS A 6 38.94 8.59 34.67
C HIS A 6 38.53 9.93 35.31
N PRO A 7 37.30 10.41 35.06
CA PRO A 7 36.42 10.49 36.20
C PRO A 7 35.04 9.86 35.95
N SER A 8 34.63 9.09 36.94
CA SER A 8 33.32 8.50 37.14
C SER A 8 32.26 9.60 37.31
N LEU A 9 31.19 9.54 36.51
CA LEU A 9 30.03 10.41 36.68
C LEU A 9 29.06 9.78 37.68
N THR A 10 28.81 10.48 38.77
CA THR A 10 27.96 10.08 39.89
C THR A 10 26.52 10.50 39.66
N VAL A 11 25.62 9.51 39.76
CA VAL A 11 24.23 9.52 40.27
C VAL A 11 23.52 10.88 40.48
N ALA A 12 22.35 11.02 39.86
CA ALA A 12 21.21 11.74 40.46
C ALA A 12 19.89 11.06 40.05
N LEU A 13 19.43 10.15 40.90
CA LEU A 13 18.11 9.51 40.84
C LEU A 13 17.13 10.47 41.54
N LEU A 14 16.30 11.21 40.78
CA LEU A 14 15.22 12.01 41.34
C LEU A 14 13.90 11.22 41.23
N ALA A 15 13.49 10.60 42.33
CA ALA A 15 12.16 10.07 42.52
C ALA A 15 11.23 11.21 42.96
N ALA A 16 10.29 11.61 42.10
CA ALA A 16 9.16 12.46 42.48
C ALA A 16 7.90 11.61 42.56
N LEU A 17 7.54 11.23 43.78
CA LEU A 17 6.24 10.71 44.17
C LEU A 17 5.25 11.88 44.21
N THR A 18 4.23 11.86 43.34
CA THR A 18 3.01 12.64 43.56
C THR A 18 1.86 11.70 43.84
N LEU A 19 1.52 11.60 45.13
CA LEU A 19 0.25 11.09 45.65
C LEU A 19 -0.86 12.14 45.44
N GLY A 20 -2.08 11.64 45.21
CA GLY A 20 -3.33 12.42 45.24
C GLY A 20 -3.92 12.55 43.84
N SER A 21 -5.13 12.08 43.54
CA SER A 21 -6.35 12.27 44.31
C SER A 21 -7.40 11.21 44.00
N LEU A 22 -8.00 10.67 45.06
CA LEU A 22 -9.29 9.97 45.07
C LEU A 22 -10.39 10.95 44.64
N GLY A 23 -10.98 10.73 43.47
CA GLY A 23 -12.17 11.41 42.97
C GLY A 23 -13.30 10.42 42.79
N LEU A 24 -14.39 10.67 43.51
CA LEU A 24 -15.54 9.80 43.72
C LEU A 24 -16.40 9.57 42.47
N LEU A 25 -16.89 8.33 42.37
CA LEU A 25 -18.24 7.92 41.97
C LEU A 25 -19.11 8.98 41.27
N SER A 26 -19.46 8.72 40.01
CA SER A 26 -20.73 9.17 39.43
C SER A 26 -21.24 8.18 38.38
N CYS A 27 -22.23 7.40 38.83
CA CYS A 27 -23.42 6.97 38.11
C CYS A 27 -23.28 6.27 36.74
N LEU A 28 -23.38 4.94 36.81
CA LEU A 28 -24.00 4.08 35.80
C LEU A 28 -25.29 4.71 35.24
N ARG A 29 -25.34 4.88 33.91
CA ARG A 29 -26.57 5.11 33.15
C ARG A 29 -26.53 4.31 31.84
N ALA A 30 -26.85 3.02 31.93
CA ALA A 30 -27.66 2.34 30.91
C ALA A 30 -29.13 2.63 31.27
N PRO A 31 -30.13 2.61 30.35
CA PRO A 31 -30.21 1.76 29.15
C PRO A 31 -30.86 2.43 27.91
N LYS A 32 -30.82 1.75 26.76
CA LYS A 32 -32.02 1.33 25.99
C LYS A 32 -31.62 0.50 24.77
N LEU A 33 -31.75 -0.81 24.93
CA LEU A 33 -32.02 -1.75 23.86
C LEU A 33 -33.45 -1.46 23.32
N SER A 34 -33.53 -1.02 22.07
CA SER A 34 -34.72 -1.20 21.23
C SER A 34 -34.35 -2.29 20.22
N GLN A 35 -34.74 -3.54 20.46
CA GLN A 35 -35.86 -4.19 19.76
C GLN A 35 -35.82 -3.94 18.25
N LEU A 36 -35.25 -4.87 17.47
CA LEU A 36 -35.98 -5.96 16.81
C LEU A 36 -37.16 -5.43 15.98
N ALA A 37 -36.91 -5.17 14.69
CA ALA A 37 -37.90 -5.31 13.64
C ALA A 37 -37.33 -6.28 12.60
N ILE A 38 -37.81 -7.51 12.68
CA ILE A 38 -37.73 -8.54 11.65
C ILE A 38 -38.81 -8.20 10.61
N ALA A 39 -38.43 -8.03 9.35
CA ALA A 39 -39.29 -8.20 8.19
C ALA A 39 -38.52 -9.15 7.26
N GLN A 40 -38.70 -10.48 7.31
CA GLN A 40 -39.81 -11.26 6.74
C GLN A 40 -40.25 -10.83 5.33
N SER A 41 -39.63 -11.52 4.36
CA SER A 41 -40.23 -12.19 3.18
C SER A 41 -41.07 -11.38 2.20
N SER A 42 -40.64 -11.36 0.93
CA SER A 42 -41.23 -12.27 -0.07
C SER A 42 -40.44 -12.34 -1.39
N PRO A 43 -40.53 -13.48 -2.11
CA PRO A 43 -39.92 -13.72 -3.42
C PRO A 43 -40.92 -13.48 -4.57
N ALA A 44 -40.42 -12.97 -5.69
CA ALA A 44 -41.05 -12.91 -7.02
C ALA A 44 -40.15 -12.00 -7.87
N GLU A 45 -39.82 -12.22 -9.14
CA GLU A 45 -40.21 -13.18 -10.15
C GLU A 45 -39.11 -13.16 -11.21
N ALA A 46 -38.90 -14.30 -11.85
CA ALA A 46 -38.10 -14.42 -13.05
C ALA A 46 -38.63 -13.49 -14.14
N ASN A 47 -37.73 -12.83 -14.88
CA ASN A 47 -38.06 -12.48 -16.26
C ASN A 47 -36.86 -12.73 -17.18
N LEU A 48 -36.92 -13.90 -17.81
CA LEU A 48 -36.16 -14.31 -18.98
C LEU A 48 -36.64 -13.47 -20.17
N GLY A 49 -35.96 -12.36 -20.43
CA GLY A 49 -36.10 -11.59 -21.67
C GLY A 49 -35.19 -12.15 -22.75
N ALA A 50 -35.56 -13.29 -23.34
CA ALA A 50 -34.97 -13.77 -24.58
C ALA A 50 -35.31 -12.79 -25.72
N THR A 51 -34.31 -12.06 -26.21
CA THR A 51 -34.40 -11.36 -27.51
C THR A 51 -33.47 -12.05 -28.50
N SER A 52 -34.10 -12.91 -29.29
CA SER A 52 -33.57 -13.48 -30.51
C SER A 52 -33.66 -12.45 -31.64
N GLY A 53 -32.51 -12.01 -32.15
CA GLY A 53 -32.36 -11.35 -33.45
C GLY A 53 -31.02 -11.80 -34.01
N ALA A 54 -30.96 -12.85 -34.84
CA ALA A 54 -31.24 -12.83 -36.29
C ALA A 54 -30.19 -12.03 -37.09
N ILE A 55 -29.26 -12.80 -37.68
CA ILE A 55 -28.68 -12.71 -39.04
C ILE A 55 -28.01 -11.40 -39.49
N SER A 56 -26.69 -11.48 -39.71
CA SER A 56 -25.97 -10.86 -40.83
C SER A 56 -24.67 -11.65 -41.01
N GLU A 57 -24.68 -12.67 -41.87
CA GLU A 57 -24.26 -12.61 -43.28
C GLU A 57 -22.74 -12.57 -43.42
N ALA A 58 -22.20 -13.73 -43.77
CA ALA A 58 -20.81 -13.98 -44.04
C ALA A 58 -20.36 -13.23 -45.30
N THR A 59 -19.32 -12.42 -45.16
CA THR A 59 -18.54 -11.94 -46.30
C THR A 59 -17.18 -12.63 -46.26
N SER A 60 -17.04 -13.68 -47.07
CA SER A 60 -15.74 -14.28 -47.39
C SER A 60 -14.97 -13.33 -48.30
N GLY A 61 -14.12 -12.50 -47.70
CA GLY A 61 -13.10 -11.72 -48.39
C GLY A 61 -11.81 -12.53 -48.46
N GLU A 62 -11.48 -13.02 -49.65
CA GLU A 62 -10.22 -13.69 -49.97
C GLU A 62 -9.09 -12.65 -49.99
N ILE A 63 -8.36 -12.54 -48.88
CA ILE A 63 -7.17 -11.67 -48.78
C ILE A 63 -5.96 -12.50 -49.23
N SER A 64 -5.67 -12.46 -50.53
CA SER A 64 -4.41 -12.94 -51.08
C SER A 64 -3.33 -11.87 -50.88
N GLY A 65 -2.23 -12.24 -50.20
CA GLY A 65 -0.95 -11.53 -50.26
C GLY A 65 -0.70 -10.54 -49.12
N ILE A 66 -0.55 -11.05 -47.89
CA ILE A 66 0.21 -10.34 -46.87
C ILE A 66 1.63 -10.91 -46.91
N ASP A 67 2.57 -10.07 -47.33
CA ASP A 67 4.01 -10.27 -47.17
C ASP A 67 4.24 -10.51 -45.67
N VAL A 68 4.61 -11.74 -45.31
CA VAL A 68 4.91 -12.11 -43.92
C VAL A 68 6.21 -11.41 -43.56
N ALA A 69 6.09 -10.16 -43.13
CA ALA A 69 7.13 -9.46 -42.41
C ALA A 69 7.59 -10.40 -41.30
N GLN A 70 8.87 -10.76 -41.34
CA GLN A 70 9.51 -11.64 -40.36
C GLN A 70 9.03 -11.25 -38.97
N ILE A 71 8.25 -12.13 -38.34
CA ILE A 71 7.90 -12.03 -36.94
C ILE A 71 9.25 -11.94 -36.21
N PRO A 72 9.56 -10.81 -35.55
CA PRO A 72 10.79 -10.68 -34.80
C PRO A 72 10.86 -11.83 -33.81
N ASP A 73 12.00 -12.51 -33.79
CA ASP A 73 12.28 -13.59 -32.86
C ASP A 73 11.93 -13.12 -31.43
N PRO A 74 10.97 -13.74 -30.72
CA PRO A 74 10.62 -13.37 -29.35
C PRO A 74 11.75 -13.67 -28.35
N GLN A 75 12.89 -14.19 -28.82
CA GLN A 75 14.12 -14.35 -28.06
C GLN A 75 15.23 -13.38 -28.45
N ALA A 76 14.91 -12.21 -29.02
CA ALA A 76 15.88 -11.11 -29.04
C ALA A 76 16.35 -10.87 -27.59
N GLU A 77 17.59 -11.30 -27.31
CA GLU A 77 18.23 -11.23 -26.01
C GLU A 77 18.23 -9.75 -25.58
N PHE A 78 17.28 -9.41 -24.73
CA PHE A 78 17.25 -8.10 -24.10
C PHE A 78 18.49 -8.01 -23.22
N GLU A 79 19.40 -7.09 -23.54
CA GLU A 79 20.40 -6.58 -22.61
C GLU A 79 19.73 -5.74 -21.50
N GLY A 80 18.65 -6.27 -20.91
CA GLY A 80 18.07 -5.75 -19.69
C GLY A 80 19.00 -6.15 -18.55
N GLY A 81 19.84 -5.22 -18.11
CA GLY A 81 20.61 -5.40 -16.88
C GLY A 81 19.67 -5.81 -15.75
N GLU A 82 20.11 -6.76 -14.91
CA GLU A 82 19.38 -7.19 -13.72
C GLU A 82 19.06 -5.96 -12.87
N LEU A 83 17.76 -5.69 -12.66
CA LEU A 83 17.32 -4.55 -11.86
C LEU A 83 17.78 -4.76 -10.42
N GLY A 84 18.49 -3.79 -9.83
CA GLY A 84 18.85 -3.84 -8.43
C GLY A 84 17.59 -3.75 -7.56
N ILE A 85 17.14 -4.87 -7.00
CA ILE A 85 15.94 -4.97 -6.17
C ILE A 85 16.35 -5.28 -4.73
N ASP A 86 15.75 -4.56 -3.78
CA ASP A 86 15.88 -4.79 -2.35
C ASP A 86 14.49 -5.02 -1.72
N LEU A 87 14.28 -6.23 -1.21
CA LEU A 87 13.09 -6.55 -0.41
C LEU A 87 13.40 -6.28 1.06
N CYS A 88 13.30 -5.00 1.44
CA CYS A 88 13.76 -4.56 2.76
C CYS A 88 12.79 -4.93 3.91
N VAL A 89 11.50 -5.10 3.63
CA VAL A 89 10.50 -5.65 4.58
C VAL A 89 9.71 -6.77 3.92
N SER A 90 9.54 -7.87 4.65
CA SER A 90 8.66 -8.98 4.27
C SER A 90 8.02 -9.57 5.52
N LEU A 91 6.74 -9.23 5.74
CA LEU A 91 5.95 -9.66 6.88
C LEU A 91 4.76 -10.49 6.37
N PRO A 92 4.91 -11.80 6.12
CA PRO A 92 3.88 -12.61 5.48
C PRO A 92 2.60 -12.76 6.33
N ASP A 93 2.74 -12.69 7.65
CA ASP A 93 1.63 -12.85 8.60
C ASP A 93 1.02 -11.51 9.05
N TRP A 94 1.50 -10.38 8.52
CA TRP A 94 0.96 -9.08 8.87
C TRP A 94 -0.46 -8.90 8.31
N GLN A 95 -1.37 -8.46 9.16
CA GLN A 95 -2.75 -8.16 8.78
C GLN A 95 -2.97 -6.65 8.84
N ARG A 96 -3.43 -6.08 7.72
CA ARG A 96 -3.91 -4.70 7.71
C ARG A 96 -5.03 -4.52 8.74
N PRO A 97 -4.97 -3.51 9.63
CA PRO A 97 -6.06 -3.24 10.54
C PRO A 97 -7.37 -2.99 9.79
N SER A 98 -8.49 -3.44 10.33
CA SER A 98 -9.79 -3.18 9.71
C SER A 98 -10.11 -1.68 9.68
N ASP A 99 -10.96 -1.26 8.74
CA ASP A 99 -11.38 0.14 8.58
C ASP A 99 -11.82 0.78 9.90
N GLN A 100 -12.58 0.04 10.73
CA GLN A 100 -13.00 0.53 12.05
C GLN A 100 -11.83 0.79 13.00
N VAL A 101 -10.80 -0.07 12.97
CA VAL A 101 -9.60 0.10 13.79
C VAL A 101 -8.76 1.26 13.25
N GLN A 102 -8.61 1.36 11.93
CA GLN A 102 -7.91 2.47 11.28
C GLN A 102 -8.57 3.81 11.59
N GLU A 103 -9.89 3.93 11.41
CA GLU A 103 -10.66 5.14 11.71
C GLU A 103 -10.49 5.55 13.17
N LYS A 104 -10.66 4.60 14.10
CA LYS A 104 -10.51 4.86 15.54
C LYS A 104 -9.09 5.32 15.86
N GLN A 105 -8.07 4.72 15.26
CA GLN A 105 -6.68 5.14 15.45
C GLN A 105 -6.47 6.58 14.97
N LEU A 106 -6.92 6.92 13.76
CA LEU A 106 -6.81 8.27 13.21
C LEU A 106 -7.55 9.30 14.07
N GLN A 107 -8.72 8.95 14.63
CA GLN A 107 -9.47 9.80 15.56
C GLN A 107 -8.70 10.14 16.85
N THR A 108 -7.75 9.30 17.28
CA THR A 108 -6.92 9.60 18.46
C THR A 108 -5.86 10.67 18.20
N MET A 109 -5.62 10.99 16.93
CA MET A 109 -4.57 11.92 16.51
C MET A 109 -5.20 13.26 16.16
N SER A 110 -4.82 14.35 16.85
CA SER A 110 -5.45 15.68 16.69
C SER A 110 -5.55 16.12 15.22
N ARG A 111 -4.50 15.91 14.41
CA ARG A 111 -4.49 16.26 12.99
C ARG A 111 -5.57 15.57 12.16
N TYR A 112 -5.78 14.25 12.35
CA TYR A 112 -6.75 13.50 11.53
C TYR A 112 -8.13 13.46 12.19
N GLY A 113 -8.21 13.46 13.52
CA GLY A 113 -9.47 13.39 14.24
C GLY A 113 -10.38 14.59 13.96
N GLU A 114 -9.82 15.80 13.90
CA GLU A 114 -10.59 17.00 13.53
C GLU A 114 -11.10 16.92 12.07
N ALA A 115 -10.23 16.55 11.14
CA ALA A 115 -10.55 16.41 9.71
C ALA A 115 -11.50 15.22 9.40
N LEU A 116 -11.52 14.18 10.24
CA LEU A 116 -12.50 13.10 10.16
C LEU A 116 -13.85 13.55 10.73
N ALA A 117 -13.85 14.30 11.82
CA ALA A 117 -15.08 14.78 12.46
C ALA A 117 -15.85 15.78 11.59
N ASP A 118 -15.16 16.62 10.80
CA ASP A 118 -15.79 17.53 9.84
C ASP A 118 -16.04 16.91 8.46
N GLY A 119 -15.58 15.67 8.25
CA GLY A 119 -15.77 14.89 7.03
C GLY A 119 -14.75 15.15 5.91
N SER A 120 -13.86 16.14 6.05
CA SER A 120 -12.90 16.52 5.00
C SER A 120 -11.91 15.42 4.62
N LEU A 121 -11.61 14.48 5.52
CA LEU A 121 -10.69 13.37 5.26
C LEU A 121 -11.38 12.05 4.85
N SER A 122 -12.71 11.96 4.94
CA SER A 122 -13.43 10.67 4.90
C SER A 122 -13.33 9.93 3.56
N GLU A 123 -13.33 10.66 2.45
CA GLU A 123 -13.19 10.07 1.12
C GLU A 123 -11.75 9.62 0.89
N LEU A 124 -10.78 10.46 1.27
CA LEU A 124 -9.36 10.13 1.16
C LEU A 124 -9.01 8.88 1.98
N THR A 125 -9.44 8.77 3.24
CA THR A 125 -9.13 7.59 4.04
C THR A 125 -9.69 6.30 3.43
N LYS A 126 -10.93 6.35 2.92
CA LYS A 126 -11.54 5.19 2.25
C LYS A 126 -10.79 4.81 0.99
N ASP A 127 -10.32 5.80 0.23
CA ASP A 127 -9.53 5.54 -0.97
C ASP A 127 -8.23 4.81 -0.61
N TRP A 128 -7.51 5.26 0.42
CA TRP A 128 -6.31 4.59 0.93
C TRP A 128 -6.58 3.15 1.43
N TRP A 129 -7.73 2.92 2.08
CA TRP A 129 -8.08 1.59 2.59
C TRP A 129 -8.46 0.60 1.47
N ASN A 130 -8.98 1.11 0.36
CA ASN A 130 -9.34 0.32 -0.82
C ASN A 130 -8.15 0.02 -1.74
N HIS A 131 -7.01 0.66 -1.53
CA HIS A 131 -5.78 0.40 -2.29
C HIS A 131 -4.83 -0.51 -1.53
N GLU A 132 -4.27 -1.47 -2.26
CA GLU A 132 -3.33 -2.46 -1.73
C GLU A 132 -1.90 -2.23 -2.20
N ILE A 133 -1.72 -1.38 -3.22
CA ILE A 133 -0.42 -1.13 -3.85
C ILE A 133 -0.16 0.37 -3.89
N PHE A 134 0.97 0.77 -3.32
CA PHE A 134 1.40 2.18 -3.28
C PHE A 134 2.79 2.31 -3.87
N SER A 135 3.01 3.29 -4.73
CA SER A 135 4.33 3.63 -5.27
C SER A 135 4.85 4.94 -4.71
N PHE A 136 6.16 5.04 -4.56
CA PHE A 136 6.86 6.23 -4.09
C PHE A 136 8.12 6.44 -4.91
N THR A 137 8.32 7.67 -5.35
CA THR A 137 9.49 8.13 -6.08
C THR A 137 10.25 9.20 -5.31
N THR A 138 9.68 9.70 -4.20
CA THR A 138 10.28 10.71 -3.35
C THR A 138 10.36 10.24 -1.90
N TYR A 139 11.33 10.80 -1.18
CA TYR A 139 11.38 10.70 0.27
C TYR A 139 11.24 12.09 0.91
N GLY A 140 10.31 12.18 1.85
CA GLY A 140 10.21 13.28 2.80
C GLY A 140 9.64 12.75 4.10
N LEU A 141 10.25 13.08 5.25
CA LEU A 141 9.79 12.58 6.55
C LEU A 141 8.31 12.93 6.81
N SER A 142 7.89 14.14 6.44
CA SER A 142 6.49 14.55 6.49
C SER A 142 5.63 13.81 5.46
N ALA A 143 6.15 13.62 4.24
CA ALA A 143 5.47 12.93 3.16
C ALA A 143 5.22 11.45 3.47
N ARG A 144 6.04 10.79 4.29
CA ARG A 144 5.83 9.38 4.69
C ARG A 144 4.93 9.18 5.89
N THR A 145 4.75 10.22 6.72
CA THR A 145 3.97 10.08 7.95
C THR A 145 2.53 9.68 7.64
N ASP A 146 1.82 10.40 6.79
CA ASP A 146 0.41 10.06 6.61
C ASP A 146 0.15 8.86 5.70
N PRO A 147 0.97 8.50 4.68
CA PRO A 147 0.88 7.21 4.03
C PRO A 147 0.97 6.05 5.01
N LEU A 148 1.88 6.11 5.99
CA LEU A 148 1.98 5.08 7.04
C LEU A 148 0.70 4.97 7.88
N TYR A 149 0.10 6.11 8.25
CA TYR A 149 -1.12 6.13 9.07
C TYR A 149 -2.38 5.77 8.26
N LEU A 150 -2.54 6.34 7.06
CA LEU A 150 -3.69 6.15 6.18
C LEU A 150 -3.73 4.74 5.57
N SER A 151 -2.58 4.12 5.32
CA SER A 151 -2.51 2.74 4.81
C SER A 151 -2.63 1.66 5.89
N GLY A 152 -2.57 2.03 7.17
CA GLY A 152 -2.59 1.08 8.29
C GLY A 152 -1.23 0.45 8.64
N ILE A 153 -0.16 0.78 7.91
CA ILE A 153 1.20 0.24 8.12
C ILE A 153 1.84 0.70 9.44
N TRP A 154 1.26 1.69 10.12
CA TRP A 154 1.68 2.11 11.46
C TRP A 154 1.76 0.96 12.50
N THR A 155 1.08 -0.17 12.29
CA THR A 155 1.21 -1.37 13.15
C THR A 155 2.50 -2.18 12.93
N ALA A 156 3.21 -1.92 11.83
CA ALA A 156 4.48 -2.56 11.45
C ALA A 156 5.63 -1.54 11.34
N MET A 157 5.46 -0.33 11.88
CA MET A 157 6.42 0.78 11.72
C MET A 157 7.82 0.45 12.23
N GLU A 158 7.92 -0.34 13.31
CA GLU A 158 9.23 -0.75 13.86
C GLU A 158 10.00 -1.64 12.88
N ASP A 159 9.30 -2.45 12.09
CA ASP A 159 9.91 -3.31 11.08
C ASP A 159 10.34 -2.52 9.83
N THR A 160 9.68 -1.40 9.52
CA THR A 160 9.98 -0.60 8.33
C THR A 160 11.16 0.34 8.48
N TRP A 161 11.62 0.66 9.69
CA TRP A 161 12.71 1.62 9.87
C TRP A 161 14.01 1.23 9.19
N ASN A 162 14.29 -0.07 9.06
CA ASN A 162 15.50 -0.55 8.40
C ASN A 162 15.49 -0.30 6.87
N CYS A 163 14.31 -0.16 6.25
CA CYS A 163 14.15 0.25 4.84
C CYS A 163 14.55 1.70 4.57
N TYR A 164 14.92 2.46 5.59
CA TYR A 164 15.30 3.87 5.44
C TYR A 164 16.65 4.14 6.10
N ALA A 165 17.45 3.10 6.27
CA ALA A 165 18.80 3.22 6.78
C ALA A 165 19.77 3.74 5.71
N ALA A 166 20.95 4.16 6.16
CA ALA A 166 22.03 4.65 5.30
C ALA A 166 21.58 5.81 4.37
N ASP A 167 21.83 5.69 3.07
CA ASP A 167 21.57 6.72 2.06
C ASP A 167 20.29 6.48 1.26
N GLN A 168 19.47 5.47 1.61
CA GLN A 168 18.23 5.16 0.87
C GLN A 168 17.27 6.35 0.76
N PRO A 169 16.96 7.10 1.84
CA PRO A 169 16.19 8.34 1.76
C PRO A 169 16.75 9.34 0.74
N ASP A 170 18.05 9.59 0.78
CA ASP A 170 18.70 10.55 -0.10
C ASP A 170 18.69 10.06 -1.56
N ARG A 171 18.87 8.76 -1.81
CA ARG A 171 18.79 8.15 -3.14
C ARG A 171 17.38 8.27 -3.72
N MET A 172 16.34 8.02 -2.93
CA MET A 172 14.96 8.25 -3.36
C MET A 172 14.70 9.72 -3.67
N SER A 173 15.13 10.65 -2.81
CA SER A 173 14.97 12.10 -3.06
C SER A 173 15.71 12.58 -4.32
N ARG A 174 16.76 11.87 -4.77
CA ARG A 174 17.45 12.12 -6.04
C ARG A 174 16.84 11.41 -7.25
N GLY A 175 15.77 10.63 -7.06
CA GLY A 175 15.15 9.85 -8.14
C GLY A 175 15.99 8.65 -8.57
N GLU A 176 16.88 8.14 -7.72
CA GLU A 176 17.70 6.96 -8.01
C GLU A 176 17.02 5.66 -7.55
N LEU A 177 16.13 5.75 -6.56
CA LEU A 177 15.35 4.63 -6.02
C LEU A 177 13.86 4.93 -6.12
N ALA A 178 13.08 3.90 -6.41
CA ALA A 178 11.64 3.87 -6.20
C ALA A 178 11.32 2.85 -5.11
N GLU A 179 10.17 3.01 -4.48
CA GLU A 179 9.63 2.05 -3.52
C GLU A 179 8.20 1.68 -3.89
N VAL A 180 7.83 0.42 -3.70
CA VAL A 180 6.46 -0.07 -3.80
C VAL A 180 6.09 -0.80 -2.51
N TRP A 181 4.95 -0.42 -1.94
CA TRP A 181 4.31 -1.14 -0.84
C TRP A 181 3.31 -2.13 -1.40
N LEU A 182 3.47 -3.40 -1.05
CA LEU A 182 2.59 -4.50 -1.44
C LEU A 182 1.84 -4.99 -0.20
N ILE A 183 0.56 -4.65 -0.11
CA ILE A 183 -0.36 -5.17 0.90
C ILE A 183 -1.14 -6.32 0.28
N HIS A 184 -1.27 -7.44 0.99
CA HIS A 184 -1.97 -8.64 0.50
C HIS A 184 -1.38 -9.19 -0.83
N HIS A 185 -0.12 -8.89 -1.11
CA HIS A 185 0.57 -9.31 -2.32
C HIS A 185 2.03 -9.64 -2.01
N ARG A 186 2.60 -10.58 -2.76
CA ARG A 186 4.02 -10.93 -2.70
C ARG A 186 4.68 -10.66 -4.03
N LEU A 187 5.81 -9.97 -4.04
CA LEU A 187 6.63 -9.79 -5.23
C LEU A 187 7.06 -11.15 -5.78
N VAL A 188 6.86 -11.34 -7.09
CA VAL A 188 7.37 -12.49 -7.84
C VAL A 188 8.52 -12.05 -8.72
N ASP A 189 8.34 -10.94 -9.44
CA ASP A 189 9.32 -10.42 -10.39
C ASP A 189 9.12 -8.92 -10.63
N ILE A 190 10.18 -8.24 -11.04
CA ILE A 190 10.13 -6.88 -11.59
C ILE A 190 11.21 -6.72 -12.65
N GLN A 191 10.80 -6.21 -13.81
CA GLN A 191 11.68 -5.97 -14.94
C GLN A 191 11.45 -4.58 -15.52
N TRP A 192 12.48 -4.01 -16.14
CA TRP A 192 12.37 -2.81 -16.95
C TRP A 192 12.19 -3.19 -18.43
N GLN A 193 11.04 -2.86 -19.01
CA GLN A 193 10.68 -3.22 -20.37
C GLN A 193 9.89 -2.09 -21.03
N ASP A 194 10.16 -1.79 -22.30
CA ASP A 194 9.41 -0.81 -23.09
C ASP A 194 9.22 0.55 -22.38
N ASN A 195 10.28 1.02 -21.70
CA ASN A 195 10.31 2.24 -20.89
C ASN A 195 9.35 2.28 -19.70
N GLN A 196 9.01 1.12 -19.13
CA GLN A 196 8.21 1.01 -17.91
C GLN A 196 8.70 -0.17 -17.05
N TYR A 197 8.38 -0.12 -15.76
CA TYR A 197 8.53 -1.26 -14.87
C TYR A 197 7.32 -2.19 -15.06
N LEU A 198 7.58 -3.46 -15.29
CA LEU A 198 6.58 -4.51 -15.22
C LEU A 198 6.83 -5.32 -13.96
N MET A 199 5.95 -5.16 -12.96
CA MET A 199 6.01 -5.89 -11.70
C MET A 199 4.96 -6.99 -11.69
N THR A 200 5.39 -8.23 -11.44
CA THR A 200 4.49 -9.38 -11.26
C THR A 200 4.40 -9.73 -9.78
N VAL A 201 3.18 -9.91 -9.27
CA VAL A 201 2.91 -10.24 -7.88
C VAL A 201 1.98 -11.43 -7.74
N GLU A 202 2.10 -12.17 -6.63
CA GLU A 202 1.17 -13.21 -6.25
C GLU A 202 0.18 -12.68 -5.20
N PRO A 203 -1.15 -12.76 -5.43
CA PRO A 203 -2.13 -12.38 -4.43
C PRO A 203 -2.05 -13.23 -3.17
N SER A 204 -2.32 -12.62 -2.02
CA SER A 204 -2.38 -13.24 -0.69
C SER A 204 -3.55 -12.64 0.10
N ASN A 205 -4.01 -13.31 1.15
CA ASN A 205 -5.06 -12.75 2.03
C ASN A 205 -4.49 -11.85 3.16
N MET A 206 -3.18 -11.89 3.33
CA MET A 206 -2.42 -11.17 4.35
C MET A 206 -1.00 -10.94 3.86
N GLY A 207 -0.29 -10.06 4.55
CA GLY A 207 1.12 -9.80 4.31
C GLY A 207 1.39 -8.35 3.90
N LEU A 208 2.62 -7.92 4.21
CA LEU A 208 3.18 -6.64 3.81
C LEU A 208 4.59 -6.87 3.24
N GLN A 209 4.86 -6.28 2.08
CA GLN A 209 6.22 -6.13 1.56
C GLN A 209 6.50 -4.68 1.19
N LEU A 210 7.72 -4.21 1.50
CA LEU A 210 8.26 -2.97 0.96
C LEU A 210 9.41 -3.37 0.02
N VAL A 211 9.27 -2.99 -1.24
CA VAL A 211 10.22 -3.31 -2.30
C VAL A 211 10.85 -2.00 -2.76
N GLN A 212 12.17 -1.87 -2.64
CA GLN A 212 12.93 -0.78 -3.23
C GLN A 212 13.68 -1.27 -4.46
N PHE A 213 13.79 -0.44 -5.49
CA PHE A 213 14.56 -0.79 -6.68
C PHE A 213 15.15 0.43 -7.38
N GLU A 214 16.22 0.20 -8.13
CA GLU A 214 16.92 1.24 -8.87
C GLU A 214 16.09 1.76 -10.03
N ARG A 215 15.99 3.08 -10.15
CA ARG A 215 15.26 3.70 -11.24
C ARG A 215 16.11 3.73 -12.52
N GLN A 216 15.49 3.32 -13.62
CA GLN A 216 16.05 3.39 -14.99
C GLN A 216 15.63 4.68 -15.71
N GLU A 217 14.73 5.45 -15.11
CA GLU A 217 14.16 6.69 -15.67
C GLU A 217 14.16 7.82 -14.63
N GLN A 218 13.78 9.03 -15.04
CA GLN A 218 13.83 10.27 -14.23
C GLN A 218 12.53 11.09 -14.32
N LEU A 219 11.41 10.43 -14.59
CA LEU A 219 10.08 11.04 -14.67
C LEU A 219 9.57 11.39 -13.26
N PRO A 220 8.65 12.36 -13.13
CA PRO A 220 8.02 12.63 -11.83
C PRO A 220 7.19 11.46 -11.32
N ASP A 221 6.41 10.83 -12.20
CA ASP A 221 5.61 9.66 -11.89
C ASP A 221 6.35 8.38 -12.24
N LEU A 222 6.17 7.33 -11.45
CA LEU A 222 6.74 6.01 -11.72
C LEU A 222 5.97 5.32 -12.86
N PRO A 223 6.56 5.07 -14.04
CA PRO A 223 5.88 4.33 -15.10
C PRO A 223 5.88 2.84 -14.74
N ILE A 224 4.94 2.40 -13.91
CA ILE A 224 4.83 1.02 -13.45
C ILE A 224 3.50 0.40 -13.88
N THR A 225 3.59 -0.80 -14.46
CA THR A 225 2.46 -1.71 -14.65
C THR A 225 2.62 -2.87 -13.69
N LEU A 226 1.57 -3.15 -12.93
CA LEU A 226 1.57 -4.21 -11.92
C LEU A 226 0.54 -5.28 -12.28
N LEU A 227 0.99 -6.52 -12.40
CA LEU A 227 0.17 -7.66 -12.80
C LEU A 227 0.19 -8.74 -11.72
N THR A 228 -0.92 -9.46 -11.56
CA THR A 228 -0.90 -10.71 -10.82
C THR A 228 -0.15 -11.80 -11.61
N THR A 229 0.21 -12.91 -10.97
CA THR A 229 0.71 -14.13 -11.65
C THR A 229 -0.26 -14.73 -12.67
N ALA A 230 -1.54 -14.37 -12.62
CA ALA A 230 -2.55 -14.74 -13.61
C ALA A 230 -2.76 -13.65 -14.69
N GLY A 231 -1.92 -12.61 -14.71
CA GLY A 231 -1.92 -11.55 -15.71
C GLY A 231 -3.00 -10.49 -15.53
N GLN A 232 -3.67 -10.42 -14.37
CA GLN A 232 -4.66 -9.36 -14.11
C GLN A 232 -3.95 -8.07 -13.69
N PRO A 233 -4.30 -6.91 -14.28
CA PRO A 233 -3.73 -5.64 -13.87
C PRO A 233 -4.25 -5.21 -12.49
N LEU A 234 -3.36 -4.62 -11.70
CA LEU A 234 -3.66 -4.05 -10.39
C LEU A 234 -3.48 -2.54 -10.42
N ALA A 235 -4.36 -1.82 -9.71
CA ALA A 235 -4.25 -0.39 -9.54
C ALA A 235 -3.09 -0.06 -8.60
N VAL A 236 -2.28 0.92 -8.98
CA VAL A 236 -1.18 1.46 -8.16
C VAL A 236 -1.54 2.89 -7.80
N MET A 237 -1.58 3.19 -6.51
CA MET A 237 -1.76 4.55 -6.00
C MET A 237 -0.40 5.20 -5.79
N SER A 238 -0.22 6.45 -6.21
CA SER A 238 0.95 7.22 -5.78
C SER A 238 0.81 7.58 -4.31
N GLY A 239 1.84 7.27 -3.53
CA GLY A 239 1.99 7.72 -2.15
C GLY A 239 2.83 8.98 -2.01
N ASP A 240 3.32 9.56 -3.11
CA ASP A 240 3.96 10.88 -3.14
C ASP A 240 2.86 11.96 -3.13
N TRP A 241 2.83 12.79 -2.09
CA TRP A 241 1.75 13.74 -1.80
C TRP A 241 2.23 14.90 -0.90
#